data_AF-A0A554VP58-F1
#
_entry.id   AF-A0A554VP58-F1
#
_cell.length_a   1.000
_cell.length_b   1.000
_cell.length_c   1.000
_cell.angle_alpha   90.00
_cell.angle_beta   90.00
_cell.angle_gamma   90.00
#
_symmetry.space_group_name_H-M   'P 1'
#
loop_
_entity.id
_entity.type
_entity.pdbx_description
1 polymer ?
#
loop_
_entity_poly.entity_id
_entity_poly.type
_entity_poly.pdbx_seq_one_letter_code
_entity_poly.pdbx_strand_id
1 'polypeptide(L)'
;MKKIYLILMVLLSLPKLYTQEINISYDYSSVKKLIEILDSDELNEKDFKELVALHGTKAYLRKLSTFFPGINESSFKKSLTAALKGEYLDKDPFMFSKLTPLIPHAQKLLAEVIQKEKELAKNSVFLLKEYSPKNVKLDVTVYMILGVIGGGWTFDDAPNSFYVDFASMKGDYNGLSYLSTHELFHLVQYQYMNESPEQSSDKVNYLLDQMIREGTATYVADFSKISSSGPYIDFSKKEYSRNFRRMETNFALLETILFRAKHDATVNIDLLYNIGLSGMYQSPMYYVGYHMIKLIEKYNDKPELLALLRKPPVDIILSYIQLCEAYKDKDNEFVVFSETTVKILESMKSQESNKK
;
A
#
# COMPACT_ATOMS: atom_id res chain seq x y z
N MET A 1 -41.92 -40.08 47.79
CA MET A 1 -40.81 -39.14 47.50
C MET A 1 -40.60 -39.09 45.99
N LYS A 2 -41.06 -38.02 45.32
CA LYS A 2 -40.91 -37.85 43.86
C LYS A 2 -39.58 -37.14 43.59
N LYS A 3 -38.66 -37.80 42.87
CA LYS A 3 -37.42 -37.19 42.37
C LYS A 3 -37.73 -36.44 41.08
N ILE A 4 -37.65 -35.11 41.13
CA ILE A 4 -37.71 -34.23 39.96
C ILE A 4 -36.30 -34.18 39.38
N TYR A 5 -36.11 -34.73 38.17
CA TYR A 5 -34.88 -34.57 37.41
C TYR A 5 -34.94 -33.22 36.67
N LEU A 6 -34.20 -32.24 37.18
CA LEU A 6 -33.99 -30.96 36.51
C LEU A 6 -32.99 -31.18 35.37
N ILE A 7 -33.49 -31.31 34.14
CA ILE A 7 -32.64 -31.34 32.94
C ILE A 7 -32.18 -29.90 32.67
N LEU A 8 -30.93 -29.61 33.03
CA LEU A 8 -30.26 -28.36 32.71
C LEU A 8 -29.92 -28.37 31.21
N MET A 9 -30.77 -27.78 30.36
CA MET A 9 -30.41 -27.50 28.97
C MET A 9 -29.35 -26.39 28.96
N VAL A 10 -28.08 -26.78 28.90
CA VAL A 10 -26.99 -25.87 28.51
C VAL A 10 -27.15 -25.64 27.01
N LEU A 11 -27.76 -24.51 26.64
CA LEU A 11 -27.69 -23.98 25.28
C LEU A 11 -26.22 -23.59 25.02
N LEU A 12 -25.44 -24.54 24.51
CA LEU A 12 -24.12 -24.28 23.96
C LEU A 12 -24.30 -23.37 22.75
N SER A 13 -24.15 -22.06 22.96
CA SER A 13 -23.95 -21.11 21.88
C SER A 13 -22.62 -21.43 21.21
N LEU A 14 -22.67 -22.27 20.16
CA LEU A 14 -21.52 -22.45 19.29
C LEU A 14 -21.11 -21.06 18.79
N PRO A 15 -19.88 -20.60 19.05
CA PRO A 15 -19.43 -19.32 18.54
C PRO A 15 -19.58 -19.37 17.02
N LYS A 16 -20.31 -18.41 16.44
CA LYS A 16 -20.30 -18.24 14.99
C LYS A 16 -18.85 -18.00 14.59
N LEU A 17 -18.25 -19.00 13.95
CA LEU A 17 -16.96 -18.85 13.31
C LEU A 17 -17.19 -17.91 12.14
N TYR A 18 -16.94 -16.63 12.35
CA TYR A 18 -16.85 -15.67 11.26
C TYR A 18 -15.60 -16.02 10.47
N THR A 19 -15.81 -16.36 9.20
CA THR A 19 -14.74 -16.60 8.24
C THR A 19 -14.57 -15.33 7.42
N GLN A 20 -13.31 -14.96 7.17
CA GLN A 20 -12.97 -13.88 6.26
C GLN A 20 -13.47 -14.25 4.85
N GLU A 21 -14.18 -13.34 4.19
CA GLU A 21 -14.73 -13.51 2.84
C GLU A 21 -14.16 -12.40 1.96
N ILE A 22 -13.00 -12.63 1.33
CA ILE A 22 -12.42 -11.71 0.36
C ILE A 22 -12.48 -12.36 -1.02
N ASN A 23 -13.31 -11.78 -1.89
CA ASN A 23 -13.40 -12.15 -3.30
C ASN A 23 -12.61 -11.13 -4.12
N ILE A 24 -11.84 -11.62 -5.11
CA ILE A 24 -11.02 -10.78 -5.96
C ILE A 24 -11.36 -11.10 -7.42
N SER A 25 -11.64 -10.06 -8.20
CA SER A 25 -11.75 -10.10 -9.65
C SER A 25 -10.71 -9.19 -10.29
N TYR A 26 -10.20 -9.58 -11.46
CA TYR A 26 -9.19 -8.79 -12.17
C TYR A 26 -9.76 -8.20 -13.45
N ASP A 27 -9.60 -6.89 -13.63
CA ASP A 27 -9.87 -6.19 -14.88
C ASP A 27 -8.55 -5.84 -15.57
N TYR A 28 -8.27 -6.55 -16.66
CA TYR A 28 -7.10 -6.34 -17.53
C TYR A 28 -7.48 -5.72 -18.88
N SER A 29 -8.67 -5.15 -19.01
CA SER A 29 -9.18 -4.60 -20.27
C SER A 29 -8.29 -3.47 -20.82
N SER A 30 -7.83 -2.55 -19.96
CA SER A 30 -6.91 -1.48 -20.34
C SER A 30 -5.54 -2.00 -20.79
N VAL A 31 -5.01 -3.03 -20.12
CA VAL A 31 -3.74 -3.67 -20.50
C VAL A 31 -3.86 -4.29 -21.88
N LYS A 32 -4.90 -5.11 -22.11
CA LYS A 32 -5.14 -5.75 -23.41
C LYS A 32 -5.23 -4.74 -24.53
N LYS A 33 -6.08 -3.72 -24.37
CA LYS A 33 -6.31 -2.73 -25.42
C LYS A 33 -5.06 -1.91 -25.73
N LEU A 34 -4.28 -1.54 -24.71
CA LEU A 34 -3.04 -0.78 -24.93
C LEU A 34 -1.96 -1.64 -25.60
N ILE A 35 -1.84 -2.94 -25.25
CA ILE A 35 -0.95 -3.87 -25.96
C ILE A 35 -1.37 -4.00 -27.42
N GLU A 36 -2.65 -4.23 -27.70
CA GLU A 36 -3.17 -4.34 -29.07
C GLU A 36 -2.85 -3.09 -29.91
N ILE A 37 -2.97 -1.90 -29.32
CA ILE A 37 -2.59 -0.65 -29.99
C ILE A 37 -1.08 -0.57 -30.20
N LEU A 38 -0.27 -0.91 -29.21
CA LEU A 38 1.20 -0.84 -29.31
C LEU A 38 1.81 -1.90 -30.24
N ASP A 39 1.09 -3.01 -30.49
CA ASP A 39 1.43 -4.02 -31.49
C ASP A 39 0.99 -3.62 -32.92
N SER A 40 0.27 -2.51 -33.07
CA SER A 40 -0.15 -1.97 -34.37
C SER A 40 0.81 -0.89 -34.89
N ASP A 41 0.81 -0.65 -36.20
CA ASP A 41 1.67 0.37 -36.83
C ASP A 41 1.11 1.80 -36.69
N GLU A 42 -0.18 1.96 -36.39
CA GLU A 42 -0.86 3.26 -36.35
C GLU A 42 -2.00 3.35 -35.31
N LEU A 43 -2.21 4.54 -34.75
CA LEU A 43 -3.30 4.77 -33.81
C LEU A 43 -4.63 5.01 -34.53
N ASN A 44 -5.51 4.02 -34.53
CA ASN A 44 -6.89 4.19 -34.98
C ASN A 44 -7.71 5.01 -33.97
N GLU A 45 -8.52 5.96 -34.46
CA GLU A 45 -9.40 6.79 -33.64
C GLU A 45 -10.39 5.97 -32.79
N LYS A 46 -10.95 4.90 -33.36
CA LYS A 46 -11.87 4.01 -32.66
C LYS A 46 -11.17 3.31 -31.49
N ASP A 47 -9.99 2.76 -31.74
CA ASP A 47 -9.22 2.04 -30.72
C ASP A 47 -8.78 2.97 -29.59
N PHE A 48 -8.38 4.20 -29.93
CA PHE A 48 -8.05 5.22 -28.94
C PHE A 48 -9.26 5.56 -28.06
N LYS A 49 -10.44 5.82 -28.67
CA LYS A 49 -11.68 6.11 -27.93
C LYS A 49 -12.08 4.97 -27.02
N GLU A 50 -11.95 3.73 -27.48
CA GLU A 50 -12.19 2.55 -26.65
C GLU A 50 -11.21 2.53 -25.46
N LEU A 51 -9.90 2.69 -25.70
CA LEU A 51 -8.88 2.67 -24.65
C LEU A 51 -9.14 3.70 -23.55
N VAL A 52 -9.40 4.97 -23.88
CA VAL A 52 -9.63 6.03 -22.89
C VAL A 52 -10.97 5.91 -22.16
N ALA A 53 -11.92 5.16 -22.73
CA ALA A 53 -13.19 4.87 -22.06
C ALA A 53 -13.04 3.83 -20.92
N LEU A 54 -12.00 2.98 -20.96
CA LEU A 54 -11.76 1.92 -19.98
C LEU A 54 -11.41 2.49 -18.60
N HIS A 55 -11.89 1.82 -17.56
CA HIS A 55 -11.73 2.27 -16.17
C HIS A 55 -10.27 2.38 -15.75
N GLY A 56 -9.46 1.36 -16.05
CA GLY A 56 -8.03 1.37 -15.74
C GLY A 56 -7.28 2.55 -16.38
N THR A 57 -7.61 2.89 -17.63
CA THR A 57 -7.01 4.06 -18.32
C THR A 57 -7.42 5.36 -17.64
N LYS A 58 -8.70 5.55 -17.34
CA LYS A 58 -9.19 6.76 -16.63
C LYS A 58 -8.52 6.92 -15.27
N ALA A 59 -8.41 5.82 -14.52
CA ALA A 59 -7.73 5.80 -13.23
C ALA A 59 -6.25 6.14 -13.35
N TYR A 60 -5.55 5.62 -14.37
CA TYR A 60 -4.16 5.96 -14.64
C TYR A 60 -3.99 7.45 -14.96
N LEU A 61 -4.81 8.01 -15.85
CA LEU A 61 -4.78 9.44 -16.17
C LEU A 61 -5.06 10.31 -14.94
N ARG A 62 -6.04 9.92 -14.12
CA ARG A 62 -6.31 10.57 -12.83
C ARG A 62 -5.09 10.52 -11.92
N LYS A 63 -4.47 9.36 -11.74
CA LYS A 63 -3.26 9.21 -10.91
C LYS A 63 -2.11 10.07 -11.42
N LEU A 64 -1.86 10.10 -12.73
CA LEU A 64 -0.82 10.94 -13.31
C LEU A 64 -1.06 12.44 -13.08
N SER A 65 -2.31 12.87 -13.13
CA SER A 65 -2.67 14.28 -12.92
C SER A 65 -2.31 14.81 -11.53
N THR A 66 -2.08 13.93 -10.53
CA THR A 66 -1.60 14.35 -9.20
C THR A 66 -0.13 14.75 -9.19
N PHE A 67 0.64 14.33 -10.19
CA PHE A 67 2.08 14.59 -10.28
C PHE A 67 2.43 15.56 -11.42
N PHE A 68 1.66 15.53 -12.51
CA PHE A 68 1.94 16.28 -13.72
C PHE A 68 0.74 17.17 -14.09
N PRO A 69 0.92 18.51 -14.09
CA PRO A 69 -0.07 19.39 -14.67
C PRO A 69 -0.28 19.10 -16.17
N GLY A 70 -1.52 19.20 -16.65
CA GLY A 70 -1.82 19.07 -18.09
C GLY A 70 -2.02 17.63 -18.60
N ILE A 71 -2.13 16.65 -17.71
CA ILE A 71 -2.57 15.30 -18.08
C ILE A 71 -4.03 15.33 -18.53
N ASN A 72 -4.30 14.87 -19.75
CA ASN A 72 -5.62 14.72 -20.34
C ASN A 72 -5.57 13.75 -21.53
N GLU A 73 -6.72 13.42 -22.11
CA GLU A 73 -6.80 12.51 -23.27
C GLU A 73 -6.00 13.00 -24.48
N SER A 74 -5.94 14.31 -24.73
CA SER A 74 -5.20 14.88 -25.86
C SER A 74 -3.69 14.70 -25.71
N SER A 75 -3.14 14.99 -24.52
CA SER A 75 -1.72 14.74 -24.24
C SER A 75 -1.39 13.25 -24.25
N PHE A 76 -2.30 12.40 -23.76
CA PHE A 76 -2.16 10.94 -23.84
C PHE A 76 -2.12 10.43 -25.28
N LYS A 77 -3.07 10.87 -26.12
CA LYS A 77 -3.11 10.53 -27.56
C LYS A 77 -1.85 10.92 -28.29
N LYS A 78 -1.38 12.16 -28.06
CA LYS A 78 -0.15 12.69 -28.66
C LYS A 78 1.04 11.81 -28.30
N SER A 79 1.18 11.44 -27.02
CA SER A 79 2.28 10.63 -26.56
C SER A 79 2.25 9.20 -27.11
N LEU A 80 1.07 8.57 -27.10
CA LEU A 80 0.86 7.25 -27.69
C LEU A 80 1.16 7.24 -29.21
N THR A 81 0.72 8.27 -29.93
CA THR A 81 1.00 8.41 -31.37
C THR A 81 2.50 8.53 -31.65
N ALA A 82 3.22 9.30 -30.84
CA ALA A 82 4.67 9.44 -30.97
C ALA A 82 5.37 8.10 -30.71
N ALA A 83 4.94 7.36 -29.68
CA ALA A 83 5.51 6.05 -29.35
C ALA A 83 5.35 5.02 -30.48
N LEU A 84 4.18 4.97 -31.15
CA LEU A 84 3.95 4.09 -32.30
C LEU A 84 4.87 4.42 -33.49
N LYS A 85 5.24 5.69 -33.65
CA LYS A 85 6.19 6.14 -34.67
C LYS A 85 7.67 5.97 -34.28
N GLY A 86 7.94 5.44 -33.09
CA GLY A 86 9.30 5.37 -32.54
C GLY A 86 9.90 6.75 -32.19
N GLU A 87 9.06 7.78 -32.05
CA GLU A 87 9.51 9.13 -31.70
C GLU A 87 9.74 9.25 -30.20
N TYR A 88 10.84 9.89 -29.81
CA TYR A 88 11.10 10.25 -28.42
C TYR A 88 10.50 11.62 -28.09
N LEU A 89 9.63 11.67 -27.09
CA LEU A 89 9.13 12.92 -26.53
C LEU A 89 9.91 13.28 -25.26
N ASP A 90 10.58 14.43 -25.28
CA ASP A 90 11.16 14.99 -24.06
C ASP A 90 10.04 15.33 -23.06
N LYS A 91 10.26 14.96 -21.79
CA LYS A 91 9.30 15.15 -20.68
C LYS A 91 7.93 14.50 -20.91
N ASP A 92 7.89 13.29 -21.46
CA ASP A 92 6.66 12.49 -21.56
C ASP A 92 6.24 11.93 -20.18
N PRO A 93 5.12 12.39 -19.59
CA PRO A 93 4.67 11.89 -18.29
C PRO A 93 4.11 10.46 -18.38
N PHE A 94 3.70 10.00 -19.57
CA PHE A 94 3.19 8.65 -19.79
C PHE A 94 4.32 7.63 -19.95
N MET A 95 5.52 8.12 -20.25
CA MET A 95 6.77 7.36 -20.42
C MET A 95 6.65 6.21 -21.42
N PHE A 96 5.94 6.40 -22.53
CA PHE A 96 5.72 5.34 -23.51
C PHE A 96 7.04 4.82 -24.11
N SER A 97 8.05 5.68 -24.31
CA SER A 97 9.38 5.26 -24.76
C SER A 97 10.07 4.27 -23.82
N LYS A 98 9.75 4.32 -22.51
CA LYS A 98 10.22 3.34 -21.51
C LYS A 98 9.29 2.12 -21.41
N LEU A 99 8.02 2.30 -21.73
CA LEU A 99 7.01 1.23 -21.69
C LEU A 99 7.14 0.27 -22.88
N THR A 100 7.37 0.76 -24.10
CA THR A 100 7.42 -0.06 -25.31
C THR A 100 8.39 -1.25 -25.20
N PRO A 101 9.63 -1.09 -24.70
CA PRO A 101 10.53 -2.23 -24.49
C PRO A 101 10.04 -3.27 -23.46
N LEU A 102 9.06 -2.93 -22.61
CA LEU A 102 8.51 -3.80 -21.58
C LEU A 102 7.26 -4.56 -22.04
N ILE A 103 6.71 -4.27 -23.22
CA ILE A 103 5.49 -4.91 -23.74
C ILE A 103 5.58 -6.45 -23.82
N PRO A 104 6.69 -7.07 -24.28
CA PRO A 104 6.80 -8.52 -24.28
C PRO A 104 6.71 -9.13 -22.87
N HIS A 105 7.25 -8.44 -21.86
CA HIS A 105 7.14 -8.87 -20.47
C HIS A 105 5.72 -8.74 -19.94
N ALA A 106 5.02 -7.65 -20.29
CA ALA A 106 3.62 -7.42 -19.94
C ALA A 106 2.69 -8.47 -20.58
N GLN A 107 2.88 -8.79 -21.86
CA GLN A 107 2.13 -9.84 -22.57
C GLN A 107 2.29 -11.20 -21.88
N LYS A 108 3.52 -11.58 -21.55
CA LYS A 108 3.80 -12.83 -20.82
C LYS A 108 3.11 -12.85 -19.46
N LEU A 109 3.23 -11.77 -18.68
CA LEU A 109 2.59 -11.66 -17.38
C LEU A 109 1.06 -11.75 -17.48
N LEU A 110 0.47 -11.05 -18.45
CA LEU A 110 -0.97 -11.06 -18.71
C LEU A 110 -1.48 -12.48 -19.04
N ALA A 111 -0.77 -13.21 -19.89
CA ALA A 111 -1.12 -14.59 -20.21
C ALA A 111 -1.09 -15.49 -18.95
N GLU A 112 -0.06 -15.35 -18.11
CA GLU A 112 0.05 -16.11 -16.86
C GLU A 112 -1.04 -15.74 -15.85
N VAL A 113 -1.38 -14.45 -15.73
CA VAL A 113 -2.46 -13.96 -14.88
C VAL A 113 -3.81 -14.53 -15.31
N ILE A 114 -4.14 -14.49 -16.60
CA ILE A 114 -5.39 -15.06 -17.12
C ILE A 114 -5.46 -16.57 -16.82
N GLN A 115 -4.35 -17.27 -17.01
CA GLN A 115 -4.28 -18.71 -16.77
C GLN A 115 -4.42 -19.06 -15.28
N LYS A 116 -3.83 -18.24 -14.39
CA LYS A 116 -3.69 -18.51 -12.96
C LYS A 116 -4.45 -17.51 -12.08
N GLU A 117 -5.54 -16.93 -12.57
CA GLU A 117 -6.25 -15.83 -11.91
C GLU A 117 -6.72 -16.21 -10.49
N LYS A 118 -7.32 -17.40 -10.35
CA LYS A 118 -7.78 -17.93 -9.06
C LYS A 118 -6.64 -18.19 -8.09
N GLU A 119 -5.48 -18.61 -8.60
CA GLU A 119 -4.29 -18.84 -7.79
C GLU A 119 -3.71 -17.52 -7.29
N LEU A 120 -3.64 -16.49 -8.15
CA LEU A 120 -3.20 -15.15 -7.77
C LEU A 120 -4.07 -14.56 -6.68
N ALA A 121 -5.40 -14.67 -6.83
CA ALA A 121 -6.36 -14.22 -5.82
C ALA A 121 -6.14 -14.95 -4.49
N LYS A 122 -6.07 -16.29 -4.54
CA LYS A 122 -5.87 -17.13 -3.35
C LYS A 122 -4.56 -16.79 -2.64
N ASN A 123 -3.46 -16.63 -3.38
CA ASN A 123 -2.15 -16.32 -2.80
C ASN A 123 -2.14 -14.93 -2.16
N SER A 124 -2.79 -13.95 -2.80
CA SER A 124 -2.92 -12.59 -2.26
C SER A 124 -3.72 -12.57 -0.94
N VAL A 125 -4.82 -13.31 -0.87
CA VAL A 125 -5.62 -13.43 0.36
C VAL A 125 -4.90 -14.24 1.45
N PHE A 126 -4.18 -15.30 1.07
CA PHE A 126 -3.51 -16.18 2.03
C PHE A 126 -2.52 -15.44 2.92
N LEU A 127 -1.73 -14.53 2.35
CA LEU A 127 -0.74 -13.73 3.08
C LEU A 127 -1.39 -12.75 4.08
N LEU A 128 -2.60 -12.27 3.78
CA LEU A 128 -3.34 -11.34 4.65
C LEU A 128 -4.04 -12.00 5.82
N LYS A 129 -4.30 -13.31 5.72
CA LYS A 129 -5.25 -14.03 6.60
C LYS A 129 -4.95 -13.84 8.08
N GLU A 130 -3.68 -13.76 8.45
CA GLU A 130 -3.27 -13.62 9.85
C GLU A 130 -3.40 -12.18 10.38
N TYR A 131 -3.39 -11.19 9.50
CA TYR A 131 -3.40 -9.77 9.84
C TYR A 131 -4.73 -9.08 9.57
N SER A 132 -5.70 -9.81 9.02
CA SER A 132 -7.04 -9.30 8.74
C SER A 132 -8.03 -9.74 9.82
N PRO A 133 -8.94 -8.85 10.27
CA PRO A 133 -10.02 -9.26 11.16
C PRO A 133 -10.88 -10.38 10.55
N LYS A 134 -11.28 -11.34 11.38
CA LYS A 134 -12.04 -12.54 10.95
C LYS A 134 -13.39 -12.24 10.30
N ASN A 135 -13.94 -11.04 10.53
CA ASN A 135 -15.23 -10.60 10.02
C ASN A 135 -15.12 -9.72 8.77
N VAL A 136 -13.93 -9.56 8.18
CA VAL A 136 -13.76 -8.78 6.95
C VAL A 136 -14.47 -9.47 5.79
N LYS A 137 -15.28 -8.69 5.09
CA LYS A 137 -15.97 -9.07 3.84
C LYS A 137 -15.64 -8.02 2.79
N LEU A 138 -15.01 -8.44 1.70
CA LEU A 138 -14.62 -7.53 0.61
C LEU A 138 -14.86 -8.22 -0.74
N ASP A 139 -15.49 -7.49 -1.65
CA ASP A 139 -15.55 -7.83 -3.07
C ASP A 139 -14.69 -6.82 -3.82
N VAL A 140 -13.49 -7.25 -4.22
CA VAL A 140 -12.43 -6.36 -4.71
C VAL A 140 -12.24 -6.51 -6.21
N THR A 141 -12.18 -5.37 -6.91
CA THR A 141 -11.73 -5.33 -8.30
C THR A 141 -10.30 -4.80 -8.39
N VAL A 142 -9.41 -5.60 -8.99
CA VAL A 142 -8.03 -5.21 -9.27
C VAL A 142 -7.96 -4.73 -10.71
N TYR A 143 -7.72 -3.44 -10.89
CA TYR A 143 -7.54 -2.85 -12.22
C TYR A 143 -6.07 -2.91 -12.60
N MET A 144 -5.75 -3.74 -13.58
CA MET A 144 -4.42 -3.84 -14.13
C MET A 144 -4.22 -2.73 -15.15
N ILE A 145 -3.10 -2.03 -15.04
CA ILE A 145 -2.79 -0.90 -15.91
C ILE A 145 -1.37 -1.05 -16.46
N LEU A 146 -1.12 -0.49 -17.63
CA LEU A 146 0.24 -0.35 -18.17
C LEU A 146 0.63 1.11 -18.07
N GLY A 147 1.51 1.40 -17.12
CA GLY A 147 2.09 2.71 -16.89
C GLY A 147 3.57 2.58 -16.59
N VAL A 148 4.17 3.62 -16.02
CA VAL A 148 5.53 3.53 -15.46
C VAL A 148 5.60 4.26 -14.10
N ILE A 149 4.47 4.39 -13.41
CA ILE A 149 4.36 5.21 -12.20
C ILE A 149 3.81 4.39 -11.05
N GLY A 150 4.69 4.07 -10.09
CA GLY A 150 4.36 3.30 -8.89
C GLY A 150 4.33 1.80 -9.14
N GLY A 151 4.14 1.03 -8.06
CA GLY A 151 3.84 -0.40 -8.14
C GLY A 151 2.32 -0.61 -8.19
N GLY A 152 1.63 -0.15 -7.15
CA GLY A 152 0.18 -0.13 -7.06
C GLY A 152 -0.32 1.09 -6.29
N TRP A 153 -1.63 1.25 -6.24
CA TRP A 153 -2.28 2.25 -5.38
C TRP A 153 -3.77 1.97 -5.17
N THR A 154 -4.35 2.62 -4.16
CA THR A 154 -5.79 2.75 -3.93
C THR A 154 -6.24 4.21 -4.13
N PHE A 155 -7.55 4.42 -4.30
CA PHE A 155 -8.16 5.74 -4.12
C PHE A 155 -9.14 5.68 -2.96
N ASP A 156 -9.20 6.75 -2.16
CA ASP A 156 -10.12 6.82 -1.02
C ASP A 156 -11.60 6.77 -1.45
N ASP A 157 -11.91 7.24 -2.66
CA ASP A 157 -13.27 7.19 -3.25
C ASP A 157 -13.58 5.87 -3.98
N ALA A 158 -12.67 4.89 -3.95
CA ALA A 158 -12.84 3.58 -4.55
C ALA A 158 -12.50 2.46 -3.54
N PRO A 159 -13.25 2.31 -2.43
CA PRO A 159 -12.89 1.47 -1.29
C PRO A 159 -12.89 -0.05 -1.57
N ASN A 160 -13.34 -0.46 -2.76
CA ASN A 160 -13.39 -1.85 -3.20
C ASN A 160 -12.52 -2.08 -4.44
N SER A 161 -11.52 -1.23 -4.67
CA SER A 161 -10.66 -1.34 -5.84
C SER A 161 -9.25 -0.87 -5.58
N PHE A 162 -8.30 -1.56 -6.19
CA PHE A 162 -6.92 -1.11 -6.26
C PHE A 162 -6.36 -1.33 -7.66
N TYR A 163 -5.25 -0.66 -7.94
CA TYR A 163 -4.65 -0.57 -9.26
C TYR A 163 -3.22 -1.09 -9.20
N VAL A 164 -2.79 -1.82 -10.23
CA VAL A 164 -1.44 -2.37 -10.29
C VAL A 164 -0.82 -2.10 -11.65
N ASP A 165 0.38 -1.50 -11.64
CA ASP A 165 1.19 -1.26 -12.83
C ASP A 165 1.92 -2.53 -13.27
N PHE A 166 1.44 -3.12 -14.35
CA PHE A 166 1.99 -4.33 -14.97
C PHE A 166 3.41 -4.15 -15.50
N ALA A 167 3.75 -2.96 -16.00
CA ALA A 167 5.06 -2.73 -16.57
C ALA A 167 6.15 -2.78 -15.50
N SER A 168 5.83 -2.27 -14.30
CA SER A 168 6.73 -2.28 -13.14
C SER A 168 7.11 -3.71 -12.71
N MET A 169 6.24 -4.70 -12.95
CA MET A 169 6.46 -6.11 -12.62
C MET A 169 7.51 -6.77 -13.51
N LYS A 170 7.70 -6.30 -14.75
CA LYS A 170 8.66 -6.88 -15.72
C LYS A 170 8.53 -8.39 -15.88
N GLY A 171 7.31 -8.92 -15.85
CA GLY A 171 7.03 -10.36 -15.97
C GLY A 171 7.05 -11.14 -14.66
N ASP A 172 7.20 -10.49 -13.51
CA ASP A 172 7.29 -11.13 -12.19
C ASP A 172 5.91 -11.45 -11.59
N TYR A 173 5.38 -12.64 -11.89
CA TYR A 173 4.09 -13.10 -11.37
C TYR A 173 4.07 -13.25 -9.85
N ASN A 174 5.14 -13.77 -9.25
CA ASN A 174 5.23 -13.92 -7.80
C ASN A 174 5.31 -12.54 -7.12
N GLY A 175 6.07 -11.61 -7.71
CA GLY A 175 6.12 -10.22 -7.27
C GLY A 175 4.74 -9.55 -7.30
N LEU A 176 3.96 -9.80 -8.36
CA LEU A 176 2.59 -9.30 -8.49
C LEU A 176 1.68 -9.80 -7.35
N SER A 177 1.81 -11.06 -6.91
CA SER A 177 1.02 -11.57 -5.78
C SER A 177 1.30 -10.83 -4.47
N TYR A 178 2.57 -10.50 -4.21
CA TYR A 178 2.95 -9.77 -2.99
C TYR A 178 2.59 -8.29 -3.06
N LEU A 179 2.76 -7.66 -4.23
CA LEU A 179 2.27 -6.30 -4.42
C LEU A 179 0.74 -6.23 -4.27
N SER A 180 0.01 -7.19 -4.85
CA SER A 180 -1.45 -7.28 -4.68
C SER A 180 -1.84 -7.48 -3.22
N THR A 181 -1.03 -8.20 -2.43
CA THR A 181 -1.22 -8.36 -0.98
C THR A 181 -1.07 -7.02 -0.25
N HIS A 182 -0.05 -6.23 -0.59
CA HIS A 182 0.17 -4.88 -0.04
C HIS A 182 -1.04 -3.99 -0.28
N GLU A 183 -1.46 -3.85 -1.54
CA GLU A 183 -2.58 -2.98 -1.91
C GLU A 183 -3.92 -3.47 -1.35
N LEU A 184 -4.15 -4.78 -1.36
CA LEU A 184 -5.34 -5.36 -0.74
C LEU A 184 -5.38 -5.13 0.77
N PHE A 185 -4.22 -5.07 1.44
CA PHE A 185 -4.19 -4.74 2.86
C PHE A 185 -4.66 -3.32 3.13
N HIS A 186 -4.42 -2.36 2.25
CA HIS A 186 -4.99 -1.01 2.40
C HIS A 186 -6.52 -1.04 2.41
N LEU A 187 -7.14 -1.85 1.56
CA LEU A 187 -8.60 -2.04 1.57
C LEU A 187 -9.09 -2.66 2.88
N VAL A 188 -8.34 -3.62 3.43
CA VAL A 188 -8.61 -4.18 4.75
C VAL A 188 -8.48 -3.08 5.82
N GLN A 189 -7.41 -2.30 5.82
CA GLN A 189 -7.17 -1.20 6.77
C GLN A 189 -8.33 -0.20 6.80
N TYR A 190 -8.90 0.18 5.65
CA TYR A 190 -10.06 1.07 5.60
C TYR A 190 -11.29 0.53 6.33
N GLN A 191 -11.42 -0.80 6.49
CA GLN A 191 -12.56 -1.42 7.18
C GLN A 191 -12.40 -1.49 8.71
N TYR A 192 -11.19 -1.44 9.25
CA TYR A 192 -10.97 -1.70 10.68
C TYR A 192 -10.06 -0.73 11.43
N MET A 193 -9.17 -0.01 10.73
CA MET A 193 -8.44 1.10 11.35
C MET A 193 -9.37 2.31 11.47
N ASN A 194 -9.05 3.25 12.35
CA ASN A 194 -9.79 4.51 12.41
C ASN A 194 -9.70 5.25 11.07
N GLU A 195 -10.68 6.09 10.78
CA GLU A 195 -10.63 6.98 9.63
C GLU A 195 -9.35 7.81 9.66
N SER A 196 -8.71 7.94 8.50
CA SER A 196 -7.50 8.75 8.38
C SER A 196 -7.84 10.21 8.72
N PRO A 197 -7.07 10.89 9.57
CA PRO A 197 -7.32 12.29 9.86
C PRO A 197 -7.20 13.12 8.58
N GLU A 198 -8.09 14.11 8.41
CA GLU A 198 -7.97 15.04 7.30
C GLU A 198 -6.62 15.74 7.34
N GLN A 199 -5.93 15.76 6.19
CA GLN A 199 -4.59 16.31 6.00
C GLN A 199 -4.42 17.74 6.55
N SER A 200 -5.48 18.55 6.51
CA SER A 200 -5.52 19.96 6.93
C SER A 200 -5.69 20.16 8.44
N SER A 201 -6.20 19.16 9.17
CA SER A 201 -6.65 19.31 10.56
C SER A 201 -5.56 18.99 11.60
N ASP A 202 -4.70 18.01 11.30
CA ASP A 202 -3.56 17.61 12.13
C ASP A 202 -2.46 16.99 11.26
N LYS A 203 -1.52 17.83 10.83
CA LYS A 203 -0.42 17.44 9.92
C LYS A 203 0.45 16.32 10.49
N VAL A 204 0.68 16.33 11.81
CA VAL A 204 1.50 15.31 12.47
C VAL A 204 0.75 13.99 12.45
N ASN A 205 -0.51 13.99 12.91
CA ASN A 205 -1.32 12.77 12.94
C ASN A 205 -1.52 12.17 11.54
N TYR A 206 -1.71 13.00 10.52
CA TYR A 206 -1.75 12.57 9.12
C TYR A 206 -0.47 11.83 8.71
N LEU A 207 0.72 12.41 8.93
CA LEU A 207 1.99 11.77 8.56
C LEU A 207 2.22 10.44 9.32
N LEU A 208 1.81 10.39 10.59
CA LEU A 208 1.90 9.18 11.39
C LEU A 208 0.94 8.09 10.87
N ASP A 209 -0.30 8.45 10.56
CA ASP A 209 -1.29 7.52 9.97
C ASP A 209 -0.77 6.93 8.65
N GLN A 210 -0.26 7.77 7.75
CA GLN A 210 0.30 7.31 6.47
C GLN A 210 1.50 6.38 6.67
N MET A 211 2.42 6.71 7.59
CA MET A 211 3.55 5.85 7.94
C MET A 211 3.11 4.49 8.47
N ILE A 212 2.13 4.45 9.37
CA ILE A 212 1.63 3.19 9.94
C ILE A 212 0.93 2.35 8.87
N ARG A 213 0.06 2.95 8.05
CA ARG A 213 -0.66 2.23 6.99
C ARG A 213 0.31 1.59 6.00
N GLU A 214 1.29 2.35 5.54
CA GLU A 214 2.28 1.85 4.59
C GLU A 214 3.25 0.86 5.22
N GLY A 215 3.69 1.12 6.45
CA GLY A 215 4.59 0.22 7.16
C GLY A 215 3.96 -1.13 7.49
N THR A 216 2.68 -1.14 7.89
CA THR A 216 1.96 -2.39 8.15
C THR A 216 1.63 -3.14 6.86
N ALA A 217 1.25 -2.47 5.77
CA ALA A 217 1.08 -3.11 4.46
C ALA A 217 2.39 -3.74 3.95
N THR A 218 3.51 -3.00 4.09
CA THR A 218 4.85 -3.50 3.78
C THR A 218 5.20 -4.70 4.64
N TYR A 219 4.83 -4.69 5.93
CA TYR A 219 5.10 -5.79 6.86
C TYR A 219 4.31 -7.07 6.54
N VAL A 220 3.05 -6.92 6.12
CA VAL A 220 2.22 -8.05 5.70
C VAL A 220 2.71 -8.62 4.36
N ALA A 221 3.09 -7.77 3.43
CA ALA A 221 3.62 -8.14 2.12
C ALA A 221 5.17 -8.25 2.10
N ASP A 222 5.77 -8.80 3.14
CA ASP A 222 7.22 -8.76 3.36
C ASP A 222 8.03 -9.49 2.27
N PHE A 223 8.54 -8.72 1.30
CA PHE A 223 9.34 -9.22 0.19
C PHE A 223 10.69 -9.82 0.62
N SER A 224 11.20 -9.47 1.80
CA SER A 224 12.49 -9.99 2.28
C SER A 224 12.41 -11.46 2.70
N LYS A 225 11.22 -11.95 3.04
CA LYS A 225 10.97 -13.35 3.45
C LYS A 225 10.75 -14.30 2.26
N ILE A 226 10.65 -13.76 1.04
CA ILE A 226 10.40 -14.56 -0.15
C ILE A 226 11.67 -15.32 -0.55
N SER A 227 11.60 -16.63 -0.72
CA SER A 227 12.73 -17.44 -1.19
C SER A 227 12.96 -17.35 -2.70
N SER A 228 11.90 -17.13 -3.49
CA SER A 228 12.01 -16.96 -4.94
C SER A 228 12.70 -15.64 -5.33
N SER A 229 13.17 -15.59 -6.57
CA SER A 229 13.71 -14.41 -7.24
C SER A 229 12.81 -13.99 -8.38
N GLY A 230 12.93 -12.73 -8.79
CA GLY A 230 12.18 -12.15 -9.90
C GLY A 230 12.51 -10.65 -10.00
N PRO A 231 12.36 -10.02 -11.18
CA PRO A 231 12.76 -8.63 -11.36
C PRO A 231 12.18 -7.65 -10.32
N TYR A 232 10.90 -7.84 -9.93
CA TYR A 232 10.26 -6.97 -8.96
C TYR A 232 10.62 -7.40 -7.53
N ILE A 233 10.63 -8.70 -7.24
CA ILE A 233 11.05 -9.22 -5.93
C ILE A 233 12.48 -8.78 -5.60
N ASP A 234 13.41 -8.89 -6.54
CA ASP A 234 14.82 -8.53 -6.33
C ASP A 234 14.99 -7.01 -6.17
N PHE A 235 14.19 -6.22 -6.89
CA PHE A 235 14.10 -4.77 -6.68
C PHE A 235 13.63 -4.45 -5.25
N SER A 236 12.50 -5.04 -4.82
CA SER A 236 11.96 -4.85 -3.47
C SER A 236 12.94 -5.28 -2.39
N LYS A 237 13.58 -6.45 -2.52
CA LYS A 237 14.63 -6.91 -1.57
C LYS A 237 15.79 -5.92 -1.46
N LYS A 238 16.19 -5.27 -2.57
CA LYS A 238 17.23 -4.22 -2.55
C LYS A 238 16.75 -2.96 -1.84
N GLU A 239 15.47 -2.59 -1.95
CA GLU A 239 14.88 -1.46 -1.22
C GLU A 239 14.83 -1.74 0.29
N TYR A 240 14.39 -2.94 0.69
CA TYR A 240 14.43 -3.43 2.08
C TYR A 240 15.84 -3.36 2.65
N SER A 241 16.81 -3.98 1.96
CA SER A 241 18.20 -4.04 2.38
C SER A 241 18.82 -2.64 2.53
N ARG A 242 18.53 -1.71 1.62
CA ARG A 242 19.00 -0.32 1.71
C ARG A 242 18.41 0.40 2.91
N ASN A 243 17.09 0.35 3.09
CA ASN A 243 16.41 1.07 4.14
C ASN A 243 16.75 0.54 5.54
N PHE A 244 16.85 -0.78 5.72
CA PHE A 244 17.27 -1.35 7.02
C PHE A 244 18.71 -1.00 7.40
N ARG A 245 19.63 -0.90 6.43
CA ARG A 245 21.00 -0.45 6.71
C ARG A 245 21.10 1.00 7.20
N ARG A 246 20.08 1.82 6.97
CA ARG A 246 20.02 3.23 7.37
C ARG A 246 18.89 3.51 8.34
N MET A 247 18.46 2.52 9.13
CA MET A 247 17.25 2.66 9.95
C MET A 247 17.34 3.84 10.93
N GLU A 248 18.46 4.04 11.62
CA GLU A 248 18.66 5.21 12.48
C GLU A 248 18.52 6.54 11.72
N THR A 249 19.06 6.63 10.50
CA THR A 249 18.90 7.81 9.64
C THR A 249 17.45 8.01 9.21
N ASN A 250 16.73 6.92 8.91
CA ASN A 250 15.31 7.00 8.57
C ASN A 250 14.48 7.49 9.77
N PHE A 251 14.77 7.05 10.99
CA PHE A 251 14.15 7.57 12.21
C PHE A 251 14.46 9.06 12.41
N ALA A 252 15.73 9.48 12.30
CA ALA A 252 16.09 10.90 12.41
C ALA A 252 15.39 11.78 11.36
N LEU A 253 15.17 11.25 10.15
CA LEU A 253 14.39 11.91 9.10
C LEU A 253 12.91 12.04 9.49
N LEU A 254 12.30 10.97 10.03
CA LEU A 254 10.93 11.03 10.57
C LEU A 254 10.83 12.13 11.62
N GLU A 255 11.73 12.15 12.60
CA GLU A 255 11.72 13.15 13.67
C GLU A 255 11.80 14.59 13.13
N THR A 256 12.65 14.82 12.12
CA THR A 256 12.77 16.12 11.45
C THR A 256 11.46 16.52 10.75
N ILE A 257 10.81 15.57 10.07
CA ILE A 257 9.52 15.77 9.41
C ILE A 257 8.43 16.11 10.43
N LEU A 258 8.33 15.35 11.53
CA LEU A 258 7.32 15.57 12.58
C LEU A 258 7.53 16.89 13.31
N PHE A 259 8.77 17.23 13.64
CA PHE A 259 9.11 18.51 14.24
C PHE A 259 8.63 19.67 13.35
N ARG A 260 8.94 19.61 12.05
CA ARG A 260 8.50 20.64 11.12
C ARG A 260 6.99 20.68 10.99
N ALA A 261 6.32 19.54 10.84
CA ALA A 261 4.86 19.46 10.77
C ALA A 261 4.18 20.06 12.02
N LYS A 262 4.78 19.91 13.21
CA LYS A 262 4.28 20.44 14.48
C LYS A 262 4.48 21.95 14.63
N HIS A 263 5.63 22.46 14.21
CA HIS A 263 6.07 23.82 14.56
C HIS A 263 5.95 24.83 13.41
N ASP A 264 5.83 24.38 12.16
CA ASP A 264 5.69 25.21 10.98
C ASP A 264 4.24 25.16 10.44
N ALA A 265 3.41 26.11 10.90
CA ALA A 265 2.00 26.17 10.51
C ALA A 265 1.80 26.37 9.00
N THR A 266 2.77 26.94 8.29
CA THR A 266 2.70 27.22 6.85
C THR A 266 3.34 26.14 5.99
N VAL A 267 3.94 25.10 6.60
CA VAL A 267 4.58 24.02 5.82
C VAL A 267 3.59 23.37 4.86
N ASN A 268 4.04 23.19 3.62
CA ASN A 268 3.35 22.35 2.64
C ASN A 268 3.48 20.89 3.07
N ILE A 269 2.36 20.30 3.48
CA ILE A 269 2.29 18.93 3.96
C ILE A 269 2.58 17.90 2.86
N ASP A 270 2.25 18.18 1.60
CA ASP A 270 2.59 17.31 0.46
C ASP A 270 4.10 17.21 0.27
N LEU A 271 4.85 18.28 0.57
CA LEU A 271 6.31 18.25 0.53
C LEU A 271 6.85 17.29 1.59
N LEU A 272 6.32 17.34 2.81
CA LEU A 272 6.74 16.45 3.90
C LEU A 272 6.38 14.99 3.61
N TYR A 273 5.16 14.75 3.13
CA TYR A 273 4.72 13.44 2.65
C TYR A 273 5.68 12.92 1.58
N ASN A 274 6.01 13.75 0.60
CA ASN A 274 6.88 13.36 -0.50
C ASN A 274 8.32 13.01 -0.06
N ILE A 275 8.86 13.68 0.96
CA ILE A 275 10.18 13.33 1.51
C ILE A 275 10.16 11.95 2.17
N GLY A 276 9.11 11.62 2.93
CA GLY A 276 9.06 10.42 3.75
C GLY A 276 8.46 9.18 3.07
N LEU A 277 7.39 9.37 2.30
CA LEU A 277 6.48 8.31 1.86
C LEU A 277 6.51 8.11 0.34
N SER A 278 6.95 9.10 -0.45
CA SER A 278 7.06 8.90 -1.90
C SER A 278 8.30 8.08 -2.30
N GLY A 279 8.23 7.50 -3.50
CA GLY A 279 9.36 6.82 -4.13
C GLY A 279 10.57 7.72 -4.42
N MET A 280 10.46 9.05 -4.34
CA MET A 280 11.56 9.97 -4.64
C MET A 280 12.78 9.75 -3.74
N TYR A 281 12.54 9.41 -2.47
CA TYR A 281 13.59 9.12 -1.49
C TYR A 281 13.60 7.66 -1.04
N GLN A 282 13.04 6.77 -1.86
CA GLN A 282 12.93 5.32 -1.57
C GLN A 282 12.03 5.01 -0.37
N SER A 283 10.98 5.83 -0.17
CA SER A 283 9.92 5.61 0.82
C SER A 283 10.42 5.22 2.23
N PRO A 284 11.35 5.96 2.85
CA PRO A 284 11.98 5.57 4.11
C PRO A 284 10.97 5.32 5.23
N MET A 285 9.84 6.04 5.24
CA MET A 285 8.82 5.91 6.28
C MET A 285 8.07 4.57 6.22
N TYR A 286 7.99 3.92 5.05
CA TYR A 286 7.41 2.57 4.94
C TYR A 286 8.21 1.60 5.83
N TYR A 287 9.54 1.72 5.79
CA TYR A 287 10.43 0.86 6.54
C TYR A 287 10.51 1.21 8.02
N VAL A 288 10.34 2.49 8.38
CA VAL A 288 10.21 2.90 9.80
C VAL A 288 8.94 2.31 10.39
N GLY A 289 7.80 2.45 9.71
CA GLY A 289 6.54 1.85 10.12
C GLY A 289 6.65 0.33 10.21
N TYR A 290 7.19 -0.33 9.17
CA TYR A 290 7.46 -1.78 9.18
C TYR A 290 8.26 -2.18 10.43
N HIS A 291 9.33 -1.45 10.73
CA HIS A 291 10.25 -1.77 11.83
C HIS A 291 9.58 -1.71 13.19
N MET A 292 8.78 -0.66 13.43
CA MET A 292 8.00 -0.53 14.64
C MET A 292 7.02 -1.69 14.81
N ILE A 293 6.29 -2.02 13.74
CA ILE A 293 5.24 -3.06 13.75
C ILE A 293 5.85 -4.45 13.99
N LYS A 294 6.98 -4.75 13.35
CA LYS A 294 7.76 -5.97 13.59
C LYS A 294 8.13 -6.11 15.06
N LEU A 295 8.64 -5.05 15.68
CA LEU A 295 9.08 -5.09 17.09
C LEU A 295 7.88 -5.13 18.06
N ILE A 296 6.78 -4.45 17.74
CA ILE A 296 5.53 -4.59 18.51
C ILE A 296 5.06 -6.05 18.48
N GLU A 297 4.95 -6.68 17.31
CA GLU A 297 4.54 -8.09 17.24
C GLU A 297 5.52 -9.02 17.98
N LYS A 298 6.83 -8.77 17.86
CA LYS A 298 7.88 -9.56 18.54
C LYS A 298 7.69 -9.60 20.07
N TYR A 299 7.28 -8.50 20.69
CA TYR A 299 7.22 -8.38 22.16
C TYR A 299 5.80 -8.44 22.74
N ASN A 300 4.80 -8.01 21.99
CA ASN A 300 3.41 -7.94 22.44
C ASN A 300 2.50 -8.97 21.76
N ASP A 301 3.01 -9.75 20.81
CA ASP A 301 2.26 -10.68 19.96
C ASP A 301 1.32 -10.02 18.92
N LYS A 302 0.81 -10.87 18.03
CA LYS A 302 -0.03 -10.46 16.89
C LYS A 302 -1.44 -10.02 17.31
N PRO A 303 -2.18 -10.73 18.18
CA PRO A 303 -3.43 -10.22 18.74
C PRO A 303 -3.35 -8.79 19.29
N GLU A 304 -2.30 -8.47 20.05
CA GLU A 304 -2.14 -7.11 20.60
C GLU A 304 -1.85 -6.10 19.50
N LEU A 305 -0.98 -6.43 18.52
CA LEU A 305 -0.77 -5.59 17.34
C LEU A 305 -2.09 -5.27 16.63
N LEU A 306 -2.94 -6.27 16.39
CA LEU A 306 -4.24 -6.07 15.73
C LEU A 306 -5.21 -5.23 16.56
N ALA A 307 -5.14 -5.30 17.89
CA ALA A 307 -5.91 -4.41 18.76
C ALA A 307 -5.40 -2.97 18.67
N LEU A 308 -4.08 -2.80 18.61
CA LEU A 308 -3.39 -1.52 18.53
C LEU A 308 -3.63 -0.80 17.20
N LEU A 309 -3.75 -1.51 16.08
CA LEU A 309 -4.09 -0.93 14.77
C LEU A 309 -5.49 -0.31 14.71
N ARG A 310 -6.37 -0.60 15.67
CA ARG A 310 -7.67 0.09 15.82
C ARG A 310 -7.58 1.39 16.63
N LYS A 311 -6.40 1.75 17.11
CA LYS A 311 -6.16 2.98 17.87
C LYS A 311 -5.64 4.08 16.94
N PRO A 312 -5.70 5.35 17.37
CA PRO A 312 -5.00 6.44 16.68
C PRO A 312 -3.52 6.09 16.48
N PRO A 313 -2.88 6.54 15.38
CA PRO A 313 -1.50 6.15 15.06
C PRO A 313 -0.49 6.57 16.14
N VAL A 314 -0.78 7.64 16.89
CA VAL A 314 0.05 8.05 18.04
C VAL A 314 0.12 6.98 19.13
N ASP A 315 -0.96 6.26 19.42
CA ASP A 315 -0.96 5.20 20.43
C ASP A 315 -0.05 4.04 20.02
N ILE A 316 0.05 3.77 18.72
CA ILE A 316 0.91 2.72 18.15
C ILE A 316 2.38 3.06 18.40
N ILE A 317 2.76 4.31 18.14
CA ILE A 317 4.13 4.78 18.30
C ILE A 317 4.49 4.90 19.78
N LEU A 318 3.56 5.33 20.63
CA LEU A 318 3.77 5.32 22.08
C LEU A 318 3.93 3.90 22.62
N SER A 319 3.21 2.91 22.07
CA SER A 319 3.45 1.50 22.40
C SER A 319 4.86 1.05 21.99
N TYR A 320 5.35 1.46 20.81
CA TYR A 320 6.72 1.18 20.40
C TYR A 320 7.75 1.83 21.34
N ILE A 321 7.54 3.08 21.77
CA ILE A 321 8.41 3.78 22.73
C ILE A 321 8.46 3.04 24.07
N GLN A 322 7.32 2.57 24.58
CA GLN A 322 7.26 1.80 25.82
C GLN A 322 8.07 0.48 25.73
N LEU A 323 7.96 -0.21 24.60
CA LEU A 323 8.76 -1.41 24.34
C LEU A 323 10.25 -1.10 24.23
N CYS A 324 10.60 0.00 23.56
CA CYS A 324 11.97 0.47 23.46
C CYS A 324 12.59 0.69 24.84
N GLU A 325 11.89 1.39 25.75
CA GLU A 325 12.37 1.60 27.12
C GLU A 325 12.50 0.30 27.92
N ALA A 326 11.59 -0.67 27.72
CA ALA A 326 11.62 -1.94 28.42
C ALA A 326 12.71 -2.90 27.93
N TYR A 327 13.14 -2.78 26.67
CA TYR A 327 13.95 -3.80 25.99
C TYR A 327 15.20 -3.30 25.26
N LYS A 328 15.50 -1.99 25.20
CA LYS A 328 16.69 -1.45 24.49
C LYS A 328 18.03 -2.03 24.95
N ASP A 329 18.15 -2.43 26.22
CA ASP A 329 19.38 -3.06 26.74
C ASP A 329 19.51 -4.55 26.37
N LYS A 330 18.42 -5.15 25.85
CA LYS A 330 18.34 -6.59 25.50
C LYS A 330 18.25 -6.83 23.99
N ASP A 331 17.79 -5.84 23.24
CA ASP A 331 17.56 -5.93 21.81
C ASP A 331 18.02 -4.64 21.12
N ASN A 332 19.12 -4.74 20.40
CA ASN A 332 19.72 -3.63 19.69
C ASN A 332 19.01 -3.30 18.38
N GLU A 333 17.93 -4.00 18.02
CA GLU A 333 17.07 -3.60 16.90
C GLU A 333 16.27 -2.33 17.20
N PHE A 334 16.07 -1.97 18.47
CA PHE A 334 15.32 -0.76 18.82
C PHE A 334 16.08 0.53 18.45
N VAL A 335 15.37 1.44 17.78
CA VAL A 335 15.81 2.82 17.57
C VAL A 335 15.03 3.73 18.52
N VAL A 336 15.76 4.46 19.37
CA VAL A 336 15.20 5.36 20.40
C VAL A 336 14.87 6.71 19.76
N PHE A 337 13.66 7.21 19.97
CA PHE A 337 13.28 8.58 19.59
C PHE A 337 13.95 9.61 20.49
N SER A 338 14.24 10.80 19.96
CA SER A 338 14.66 11.93 20.79
C SER A 338 13.56 12.35 21.78
N GLU A 339 13.96 12.93 22.91
CA GLU A 339 13.02 13.47 23.90
C GLU A 339 12.06 14.51 23.30
N THR A 340 12.53 15.29 22.31
CA THR A 340 11.71 16.29 21.61
C THR A 340 10.54 15.61 20.88
N THR A 341 10.82 14.53 20.15
CA THR A 341 9.78 13.77 19.44
C THR A 341 8.83 13.08 20.40
N VAL A 342 9.34 12.49 21.48
CA VAL A 342 8.49 11.87 22.53
C VAL A 342 7.49 12.90 23.08
N LYS A 343 7.96 14.11 23.43
CA LYS A 343 7.09 15.20 23.91
C LYS A 343 6.04 15.63 22.88
N ILE A 344 6.39 15.67 21.58
CA ILE A 344 5.43 15.96 20.51
C ILE A 344 4.30 14.92 20.55
N LEU A 345 4.65 13.63 20.58
CA LEU A 345 3.69 12.52 20.57
C LEU A 345 2.80 12.49 21.83
N GLU A 346 3.38 12.67 23.02
CA GLU A 346 2.62 12.72 24.28
C GLU A 346 1.63 13.89 24.33
N SER A 347 2.01 15.04 23.76
CA SER A 347 1.12 16.21 23.67
C SER A 347 -0.13 15.93 22.83
N MET A 348 -0.03 15.08 21.81
CA MET A 348 -1.15 14.73 20.93
C MET A 348 -2.16 13.84 21.66
N LYS A 349 -1.70 12.85 22.43
CA LYS A 349 -2.57 11.95 23.23
C LYS A 349 -3.44 12.71 24.24
N SER A 350 -2.86 13.75 24.85
CA SER A 350 -3.58 14.61 25.80
C SER A 350 -4.71 15.41 25.12
N GLN A 351 -4.52 15.79 23.85
CA GLN A 351 -5.53 16.54 23.08
C GLN A 351 -6.70 15.66 22.65
N GLU A 352 -6.47 14.40 22.30
CA GLU A 352 -7.53 13.44 21.94
C GLU A 352 -8.42 13.10 23.13
N SER A 353 -7.83 13.00 24.33
CA SER A 353 -8.58 12.70 25.57
C SER A 353 -9.56 13.81 25.96
N ASN A 354 -9.32 15.05 25.52
CA ASN A 354 -10.19 16.19 25.79
C ASN A 354 -11.31 16.38 24.74
N LYS A 355 -11.30 15.60 23.65
CA LYS A 355 -12.32 15.66 22.57
C LYS A 355 -13.44 14.62 22.73
N LYS A 356 -13.28 13.65 23.62
CA LYS A 356 -14.29 12.64 23.98
C LYS A 356 -15.01 13.06 25.25
#